data_AF-A0A7X3YB60-F1
#
_entry.id   AF-A0A7X3YB60-F1
#
_cell.length_a   1.000
_cell.length_b   1.000
_cell.length_c   1.000
_cell.angle_alpha   90.00
_cell.angle_beta   90.00
_cell.angle_gamma   90.00
#
_symmetry.space_group_name_H-M   'P 1'
#
loop_
_entity.id
_entity.type
_entity.pdbx_description
1 polymer ?
#
loop_
_entity_poly.entity_id
_entity_poly.type
_entity_poly.pdbx_seq_one_letter_code
_entity_poly.pdbx_strand_id
1 'polypeptide(L)'
;MLLQDLVETIERLKARLAAHNADLRVNETRTRMALIDPMLAVLGWDPADPSLVIPEYNPQGGRDRADYALMHPNGHPIAILEAKKLGESFETHLNQMTSYANVAGIAYAGLTDGRPER
;
A
#
# COMPACT_ATOMS: atom_id res chain seq x y z
N MET A 1 -1.77 18.86 -0.30
CA MET A 1 -0.79 18.27 -1.23
C MET A 1 -0.72 19.14 -2.47
N LEU A 2 0.46 19.62 -2.87
CA LEU A 2 0.62 20.26 -4.17
C LEU A 2 0.83 19.17 -5.23
N LEU A 3 0.24 19.33 -6.42
CA LEU A 3 0.44 18.40 -7.53
C LEU A 3 1.93 18.20 -7.86
N GLN A 4 2.72 19.25 -7.64
CA GLN A 4 4.16 19.24 -7.83
C GLN A 4 4.86 18.23 -6.89
N ASP A 5 4.46 18.15 -5.62
CA ASP A 5 5.04 17.20 -4.64
C ASP A 5 4.84 15.74 -5.09
N LEU A 6 3.66 15.46 -5.65
CA LEU A 6 3.31 14.15 -6.19
C LEU A 6 4.18 13.80 -7.41
N VAL A 7 4.31 14.73 -8.35
CA VAL A 7 5.15 14.54 -9.55
C VAL A 7 6.62 14.30 -9.15
N GLU A 8 7.17 15.13 -8.27
CA GLU A 8 8.54 14.98 -7.78
C GLU A 8 8.74 13.64 -7.06
N THR A 9 7.73 13.19 -6.30
CA THR A 9 7.74 11.88 -5.65
C THR A 9 7.75 10.75 -6.67
N ILE A 10 6.89 10.79 -7.69
CA ILE A 10 6.86 9.78 -8.76
C ILE A 10 8.22 9.69 -9.45
N GLU A 11 8.81 10.82 -9.84
CA GLU A 11 10.11 10.83 -10.52
C GLU A 11 11.24 10.29 -9.63
N ARG A 12 11.23 10.65 -8.34
CA ARG A 12 12.17 10.08 -7.35
C ARG A 12 12.00 8.57 -7.21
N LEU A 13 10.77 8.06 -7.19
CA LEU A 13 10.48 6.64 -7.08
C LEU A 13 10.92 5.87 -8.33
N LYS A 14 10.72 6.42 -9.53
CA LYS A 14 11.25 5.85 -10.78
C LYS A 14 12.77 5.75 -10.77
N ALA A 15 13.46 6.83 -10.37
CA ALA A 15 14.91 6.83 -10.26
C ALA A 15 15.43 5.79 -9.26
N ARG A 16 14.77 5.68 -8.10
CA ARG A 16 15.06 4.65 -7.07
C ARG A 16 14.85 3.23 -7.61
N LEU A 17 13.76 3.01 -8.33
CA LEU A 17 13.45 1.72 -8.95
C LEU A 17 14.51 1.32 -9.99
N ALA A 18 15.02 2.27 -10.77
CA ALA A 18 16.10 2.02 -11.72
C ALA A 18 17.43 1.68 -11.03
N ALA A 19 17.78 2.41 -9.96
CA ALA A 19 19.04 2.24 -9.25
C ALA A 19 19.10 0.99 -8.35
N HIS A 20 17.98 0.61 -7.72
CA HIS A 20 17.94 -0.43 -6.68
C HIS A 20 17.03 -1.61 -7.06
N ASN A 21 16.80 -1.82 -8.36
CA ASN A 21 15.85 -2.78 -8.90
C ASN A 21 15.97 -4.20 -8.30
N ALA A 22 17.19 -4.70 -8.17
CA ALA A 22 17.48 -6.03 -7.63
C ALA A 22 17.23 -6.10 -6.11
N ASP A 23 17.65 -5.07 -5.37
CA ASP A 23 17.50 -5.01 -3.91
C ASP A 23 16.04 -4.94 -3.49
N LEU A 24 15.22 -4.21 -4.23
CA LEU A 24 13.80 -4.03 -3.97
C LEU A 24 12.99 -5.31 -4.24
N ARG A 25 13.47 -6.17 -5.15
CA ARG A 25 12.87 -7.48 -5.45
C ARG A 25 13.15 -8.56 -4.41
N VAL A 26 13.98 -8.29 -3.40
CA VAL A 26 14.38 -9.29 -2.41
C VAL A 26 13.20 -9.71 -1.54
N ASN A 27 12.45 -8.74 -1.00
CA ASN A 27 11.27 -9.01 -0.18
C ASN A 27 10.27 -7.85 -0.24
N GLU A 28 9.06 -8.14 0.24
CA GLU A 28 7.96 -7.19 0.27
C GLU A 28 8.22 -6.00 1.18
N THR A 29 8.81 -6.20 2.37
CA THR A 29 9.15 -5.11 3.30
C THR A 29 10.00 -4.03 2.65
N ARG A 30 11.00 -4.41 1.84
CA ARG A 30 11.82 -3.45 1.08
C ARG A 30 10.99 -2.71 0.02
N THR A 31 10.09 -3.41 -0.65
CA THR A 31 9.18 -2.81 -1.65
C THR A 31 8.27 -1.78 -0.97
N ARG A 32 7.66 -2.15 0.16
CA ARG A 32 6.81 -1.32 1.01
C ARG A 32 7.50 -0.03 1.42
N MET A 33 8.62 -0.15 2.14
CA MET A 33 9.35 1.00 2.68
C MET A 33 9.90 1.93 1.59
N ALA A 34 10.37 1.35 0.48
CA ALA A 34 11.08 2.12 -0.53
C ALA A 34 10.17 2.69 -1.61
N LEU A 35 8.98 2.12 -1.86
CA LEU A 35 8.12 2.54 -2.96
C LEU A 35 6.70 2.90 -2.52
N ILE A 36 6.09 2.08 -1.67
CA ILE A 36 4.68 2.24 -1.28
C ILE A 36 4.54 3.31 -0.20
N ASP A 37 5.31 3.23 0.88
CA ASP A 37 5.23 4.17 2.01
C ASP A 37 5.43 5.63 1.57
N PRO A 38 6.42 5.97 0.71
CA PRO A 38 6.56 7.34 0.22
C PRO A 38 5.40 7.79 -0.68
N MET A 39 4.77 6.86 -1.41
CA MET A 39 3.59 7.17 -2.22
C MET A 39 2.37 7.45 -1.33
N LEU A 40 2.15 6.63 -0.30
CA LEU A 40 1.10 6.87 0.69
C LEU A 40 1.29 8.24 1.37
N ALA A 41 2.50 8.50 1.84
CA ALA A 41 2.81 9.76 2.53
C ALA A 41 2.54 10.99 1.64
N VAL A 42 2.96 10.97 0.37
CA VAL A 42 2.71 12.13 -0.51
C VAL A 42 1.23 12.32 -0.80
N LEU A 43 0.45 11.22 -0.89
CA LEU A 43 -1.01 11.24 -1.04
C LEU A 43 -1.75 11.70 0.23
N GLY A 44 -1.02 12.00 1.32
CA GLY A 44 -1.58 12.45 2.60
C GLY A 44 -1.91 11.31 3.57
N TRP A 45 -1.51 10.09 3.25
CA TRP A 45 -1.64 8.91 4.10
C TRP A 45 -0.28 8.59 4.73
N ASP A 46 0.12 9.33 5.75
CA ASP A 46 1.42 9.09 6.41
C ASP A 46 1.45 7.72 7.11
N PRO A 47 2.29 6.75 6.66
CA PRO A 47 2.40 5.45 7.31
C PRO A 47 2.94 5.50 8.74
N ALA A 48 3.55 6.62 9.14
CA ALA A 48 4.02 6.83 10.51
C ALA A 48 2.91 7.34 11.45
N ASP A 49 1.76 7.78 10.91
CA ASP A 49 0.62 8.23 11.70
C ASP A 49 -0.44 7.11 11.80
N PRO A 50 -0.57 6.45 12.97
CA PRO A 50 -1.54 5.36 13.15
C PRO A 50 -3.00 5.80 13.11
N SER A 51 -3.28 7.11 13.15
CA SER A 51 -4.63 7.65 12.93
C SER A 51 -5.01 7.72 11.46
N LEU A 52 -4.02 7.68 10.56
CA LEU A 52 -4.20 7.70 9.10
C LEU A 52 -3.97 6.34 8.47
N VAL A 53 -2.96 5.61 8.91
CA VAL A 53 -2.56 4.33 8.31
C VAL A 53 -2.28 3.30 9.41
N ILE A 54 -2.95 2.15 9.34
CA ILE A 54 -2.68 1.03 10.23
C ILE A 54 -2.04 -0.10 9.41
N PRO A 55 -0.75 -0.41 9.60
CA PRO A 55 -0.13 -1.59 9.01
C PRO A 55 -0.67 -2.87 9.63
N GLU A 56 -0.64 -3.97 8.87
CA GLU A 56 -1.00 -5.31 9.36
C GLU A 56 -2.42 -5.37 9.97
N TYR A 57 -3.36 -4.68 9.33
CA TYR A 57 -4.70 -4.45 9.85
C TYR A 57 -5.56 -5.72 9.84
N ASN A 58 -6.17 -5.99 11.01
CA ASN A 58 -7.00 -7.17 11.23
C ASN A 58 -8.28 -6.81 12.02
N PRO A 59 -9.40 -6.49 11.35
CA PRO A 59 -10.62 -6.01 11.98
C PRO A 59 -11.34 -7.11 12.78
N GLN A 60 -11.09 -8.38 12.48
CA GLN A 60 -11.86 -9.52 13.01
C GLN A 60 -11.04 -10.48 13.87
N GLY A 61 -9.75 -10.20 14.12
CA GLY A 61 -8.88 -11.11 14.86
C GLY A 61 -8.64 -12.46 14.15
N GLY A 62 -8.89 -12.52 12.83
CA GLY A 62 -8.69 -13.71 12.00
C GLY A 62 -7.22 -13.92 11.64
N ARG A 63 -6.93 -14.88 10.75
CA ARG A 63 -5.56 -15.07 10.24
C ARG A 63 -5.16 -14.05 9.19
N ASP A 64 -6.12 -13.60 8.39
CA ASP A 64 -5.87 -12.74 7.25
C ASP A 64 -5.75 -11.29 7.71
N ARG A 65 -4.67 -10.63 7.29
CA ARG A 65 -4.34 -9.24 7.60
C ARG A 65 -4.08 -8.51 6.31
N ALA A 66 -4.63 -7.31 6.19
CA ALA A 66 -4.26 -6.42 5.11
C ALA A 66 -2.95 -5.71 5.48
N ASP A 67 -2.05 -5.56 4.52
CA ASP A 67 -0.77 -4.86 4.77
C ASP A 67 -0.97 -3.42 5.24
N TYR A 68 -1.98 -2.73 4.71
CA TYR A 68 -2.36 -1.39 5.13
C TYR A 68 -3.88 -1.23 5.21
N ALA A 69 -4.36 -0.55 6.24
CA ALA A 69 -5.66 0.07 6.27
C ALA A 69 -5.51 1.60 6.28
N LEU A 70 -6.21 2.27 5.38
CA LEU A 70 -6.30 3.72 5.31
C LEU A 70 -7.54 4.16 6.09
N MET A 71 -7.34 4.99 7.09
CA MET A 71 -8.33 5.28 8.13
C MET A 71 -9.10 6.57 7.84
N HIS A 72 -10.42 6.49 7.83
CA HIS A 72 -11.23 7.69 7.83
C HIS A 72 -11.21 8.34 9.23
N PRO A 73 -11.30 9.68 9.36
CA PRO A 73 -11.36 10.36 10.65
C PRO A 73 -12.49 9.93 11.61
N ASN A 74 -13.45 9.12 11.13
CA ASN A 74 -14.53 8.56 11.94
C ASN A 74 -14.13 7.24 12.63
N GLY A 75 -12.85 6.82 12.51
CA GLY A 75 -12.29 5.62 13.13
C GLY A 75 -12.45 4.33 12.33
N HIS A 76 -13.05 4.36 11.14
CA HIS A 76 -13.24 3.17 10.30
C HIS A 76 -12.33 3.22 9.05
N PRO A 77 -11.80 2.07 8.60
CA PRO A 77 -11.01 2.02 7.37
C PRO A 77 -11.88 2.35 6.14
N ILE A 78 -11.40 3.26 5.29
CA ILE A 78 -12.03 3.58 4.00
C ILE A 78 -11.47 2.73 2.87
N ALA A 79 -10.19 2.35 2.99
CA ALA A 79 -9.51 1.50 2.02
C ALA A 79 -8.56 0.52 2.70
N ILE A 80 -8.30 -0.59 2.03
CA ILE A 80 -7.22 -1.51 2.36
C ILE A 80 -6.30 -1.70 1.17
N LEU A 81 -5.02 -1.93 1.44
CA LEU A 81 -4.04 -2.22 0.42
C LEU A 81 -3.27 -3.48 0.80
N GLU A 82 -3.10 -4.36 -0.18
CA GLU A 82 -2.16 -5.46 -0.12
C GLU A 82 -0.92 -5.10 -0.92
N ALA A 83 0.21 -5.10 -0.25
CA ALA A 83 1.50 -4.99 -0.88
C ALA A 83 1.90 -6.34 -1.46
N LYS A 84 2.75 -6.27 -2.49
CA LYS A 84 3.50 -7.40 -2.99
C LYS A 84 4.93 -7.02 -3.15
N LYS A 85 5.78 -8.04 -3.18
CA LYS A 85 7.16 -7.87 -3.58
C LYS A 85 7.20 -7.32 -5.01
N LEU A 86 8.12 -6.39 -5.26
CA LEU A 86 8.32 -5.82 -6.57
C LEU A 86 8.43 -6.91 -7.66
N GLY A 87 7.62 -6.81 -8.71
CA GLY A 87 7.64 -7.76 -9.82
C GLY A 87 6.73 -8.98 -9.66
N GLU A 88 6.10 -9.18 -8.51
CA GLU A 88 5.22 -10.32 -8.25
C GLU A 88 3.88 -10.23 -9.00
N SER A 89 3.26 -11.39 -9.27
CA SER A 89 1.94 -11.49 -9.90
C SER A 89 0.83 -11.27 -8.87
N PHE A 90 -0.26 -10.62 -9.28
CA PHE A 90 -1.42 -10.37 -8.41
C PHE A 90 -2.51 -11.46 -8.53
N GLU A 91 -2.37 -12.40 -9.47
CA GLU A 91 -3.43 -13.36 -9.85
C GLU A 91 -3.95 -14.20 -8.69
N THR A 92 -3.09 -14.57 -7.75
CA THR A 92 -3.45 -15.46 -6.62
C THR A 92 -4.17 -14.75 -5.48
N HIS A 93 -4.21 -13.41 -5.47
CA HIS A 93 -4.60 -12.63 -4.27
C HIS A 93 -5.89 -11.82 -4.43
N LEU A 94 -6.41 -11.69 -5.65
CA LEU A 94 -7.60 -10.89 -5.93
C LEU A 94 -8.86 -11.43 -5.22
N ASN A 95 -9.01 -12.75 -5.16
CA ASN A 95 -10.16 -13.41 -4.54
C ASN A 95 -10.17 -13.24 -3.01
N GLN A 96 -9.00 -13.25 -2.37
CA GLN A 96 -8.86 -13.07 -0.92
C GLN A 96 -9.18 -11.63 -0.52
N MET A 97 -8.61 -10.65 -1.25
CA MET A 97 -8.82 -9.23 -0.98
C MET A 97 -10.29 -8.83 -1.16
N THR A 98 -10.95 -9.34 -2.21
CA THR A 98 -12.37 -9.06 -2.49
C THR A 98 -13.28 -9.64 -1.40
N SER A 99 -12.98 -10.83 -0.89
CA SER A 99 -13.74 -11.43 0.21
C SER A 99 -13.64 -10.60 1.49
N TYR A 100 -12.43 -10.17 1.86
CA TYR A 100 -12.20 -9.39 3.07
C TYR A 100 -12.87 -8.01 3.04
N ALA A 101 -12.73 -7.26 1.93
CA ALA A 101 -13.30 -5.92 1.81
C ALA A 101 -14.83 -5.94 1.93
N ASN A 102 -15.48 -6.94 1.32
CA ASN A 102 -16.94 -7.11 1.39
C ASN A 102 -17.42 -7.45 2.80
N VAL A 103 -16.72 -8.32 3.54
CA VAL A 103 -17.12 -8.69 4.91
C VAL A 103 -16.91 -7.52 5.89
N ALA A 104 -15.85 -6.73 5.70
CA ALA A 104 -15.54 -5.60 6.57
C ALA A 104 -16.27 -4.28 6.19
N GLY A 105 -17.06 -4.27 5.10
CA GLY A 105 -17.78 -3.08 4.63
C GLY A 105 -16.85 -1.96 4.15
N ILE A 106 -15.65 -2.30 3.67
CA ILE A 106 -14.62 -1.34 3.24
C ILE A 106 -14.87 -0.95 1.79
N ALA A 107 -14.89 0.36 1.51
CA ALA A 107 -15.30 0.88 0.21
C ALA A 107 -14.30 0.59 -0.91
N TYR A 108 -13.00 0.56 -0.59
CA TYR A 108 -11.93 0.40 -1.57
C TYR A 108 -10.93 -0.66 -1.15
N ALA A 109 -10.42 -1.41 -2.13
CA ALA A 109 -9.34 -2.36 -1.94
C ALA A 109 -8.41 -2.33 -3.14
N GLY A 110 -7.10 -2.38 -2.90
CA GLY A 110 -6.08 -2.32 -3.95
C GLY A 110 -4.91 -3.27 -3.71
N LEU A 111 -4.30 -3.75 -4.79
CA LEU A 111 -3.02 -4.44 -4.75
C LEU A 111 -1.95 -3.58 -5.41
N THR A 112 -0.75 -3.54 -4.84
CA THR A 112 0.36 -2.80 -5.42
C THR A 112 1.70 -3.46 -5.10
N ASP A 113 2.66 -3.32 -6.00
CA ASP A 113 4.06 -3.67 -5.76
C ASP A 113 4.98 -2.43 -5.84
N GLY A 114 4.38 -1.24 -5.71
CA GLY A 114 5.09 0.04 -5.67
C GLY A 114 5.58 0.56 -7.02
N ARG A 115 5.30 -0.12 -8.14
CA ARG A 115 5.60 0.42 -9.48
C ARG A 115 4.68 1.61 -9.80
N PRO A 116 5.23 2.80 -10.10
CA PRO A 116 4.42 3.97 -10.44
C PRO A 116 3.57 3.82 -11.71
N GLU A 117 3.95 2.90 -12.60
CA GLU A 117 3.32 2.67 -13.90
C GLU A 117 2.21 1.60 -13.92
N ARG A 118 1.84 1.03 -12.75
CA ARG A 118 0.92 -0.11 -12.65
C ARG A 118 -0.34 0.20 -11.85
#